data_AF-A0A0F9DEZ6-F1
#
_entry.id   AF-A0A0F9DEZ6-F1
#
_cell.length_a   1.000
_cell.length_b   1.000
_cell.length_c   1.000
_cell.angle_alpha   90.00
_cell.angle_beta   90.00
_cell.angle_gamma   90.00
#
_symmetry.space_group_name_H-M   'P 1'
#
loop_
_entity.id
_entity.type
_entity.pdbx_description
1 polymer ?
#
loop_
_entity_poly.entity_id
_entity_poly.type
_entity_poly.pdbx_seq_one_letter_code
_entity_poly.pdbx_strand_id
1 'polypeptide(L)'
;TPNDRIDFDNSTANIDVVQHFVQGIPPTTGTSFYVTYDTALAWQAQILDKLSISGNSVVLAFDEDQDITTEIIEGFESATAPNEDLTNSGSGLFIEQSIIQVDNTTIESESSSTNTTEGFYSGEFSHQQSIRVQFVKEFTPARDWSTFDSFNYDVKCTATTHGAVKLYFTDSSGNKSPDFTVLDADETTDDANNSFEFRTIDLTTIPFANDIKSFVIYSDDHTTEFVYFLDNINIQRALLLPEEGTLKVRYSSGASVIFSTLEWTSTEPPGTELEVRARAANGSVLLNRATYTGFLNSGDAINLEGTDLEIEITFLPDSDRLPPGPSLQSLRILILTDAEIDGFSIDTPDEFARGTSENTVISSGAIQLKTPIYVDSIYYMLHNTMNQGTISNDGTFQSGSEPTILGTQDSPIAPNQVFKAVEDSSAQVSKNFCDPRSVRRQIDRSFIIADTFNDRVVQYDEDANLLSGVGSINYEANTLFPLAASVDIRTGILYIVWSK
;
A
#
# COMPACT_ATOMS: atom_id res chain seq x y z
N THR A 1 -0.74 6.92 -54.50
CA THR A 1 -0.40 8.24 -53.89
C THR A 1 0.26 8.01 -52.54
N PRO A 2 1.01 8.97 -51.94
CA PRO A 2 1.61 8.78 -50.61
C PRO A 2 0.61 8.39 -49.50
N ASN A 3 -0.68 8.66 -49.73
CA ASN A 3 -1.80 8.29 -48.85
C ASN A 3 -1.99 6.77 -48.67
N ASP A 4 -1.47 5.93 -49.58
CA ASP A 4 -1.73 4.48 -49.55
C ASP A 4 -0.75 3.74 -48.61
N ARG A 5 0.15 4.47 -47.93
CA ARG A 5 1.16 3.93 -46.99
C ARG A 5 0.90 4.27 -45.52
N ILE A 6 -0.09 5.12 -45.24
CA ILE A 6 -0.51 5.43 -43.87
C ILE A 6 -1.69 4.49 -43.57
N ASP A 7 -1.48 3.59 -42.61
CA ASP A 7 -2.53 2.70 -42.11
C ASP A 7 -3.48 3.50 -41.22
N PHE A 8 -4.41 4.22 -41.86
CA PHE A 8 -5.44 5.00 -41.17
C PHE A 8 -6.36 4.11 -40.32
N ASP A 9 -6.48 2.83 -40.66
CA ASP A 9 -7.37 1.88 -39.99
C ASP A 9 -6.82 1.40 -38.64
N ASN A 10 -5.49 1.46 -38.42
CA ASN A 10 -4.84 1.12 -37.15
C ASN A 10 -4.35 2.34 -36.34
N SER A 11 -4.66 3.57 -36.76
CA SER A 11 -4.30 4.78 -36.02
C SER A 11 -5.23 4.98 -34.80
N THR A 12 -4.65 5.24 -33.62
CA THR A 12 -5.39 5.65 -32.41
C THR A 12 -5.71 7.15 -32.37
N ALA A 13 -5.36 7.88 -33.43
CA ALA A 13 -5.60 9.30 -33.62
C ALA A 13 -6.48 9.53 -34.86
N ASN A 14 -7.34 10.55 -34.79
CA ASN A 14 -8.05 11.07 -35.95
C ASN A 14 -7.12 12.05 -36.69
N ILE A 15 -6.86 11.74 -37.96
CA ILE A 15 -5.94 12.49 -38.83
C ILE A 15 -6.78 13.11 -39.94
N ASP A 16 -6.95 14.44 -39.91
CA ASP A 16 -7.66 15.18 -40.96
C ASP A 16 -6.65 15.85 -41.90
N VAL A 17 -6.49 15.27 -43.08
CA VAL A 17 -5.58 15.75 -44.13
C VAL A 17 -6.10 17.00 -44.87
N VAL A 18 -7.39 17.33 -44.74
CA VAL A 18 -8.01 18.50 -45.38
C VAL A 18 -7.88 19.72 -44.48
N GLN A 19 -8.05 19.54 -43.18
CA GLN A 19 -7.96 20.61 -42.17
C GLN A 19 -6.57 20.69 -41.51
N HIS A 20 -5.65 19.78 -41.84
CA HIS A 20 -4.27 19.73 -41.37
C HIS A 20 -4.10 19.60 -39.85
N PHE A 21 -4.88 18.73 -39.21
CA PHE A 21 -4.70 18.44 -37.78
C PHE A 21 -4.59 16.94 -37.49
N VAL A 22 -3.95 16.63 -36.37
CA VAL A 22 -3.96 15.30 -35.74
C VAL A 22 -4.52 15.48 -34.34
N GLN A 23 -5.60 14.76 -34.02
CA GLN A 23 -6.23 14.76 -32.70
C GLN A 23 -6.29 13.33 -32.16
N GLY A 24 -6.08 13.14 -30.85
CA GLY A 24 -6.42 11.87 -30.21
C GLY A 24 -7.91 11.58 -30.38
N ILE A 25 -8.30 10.31 -30.52
CA ILE A 25 -9.73 9.94 -30.51
C ILE A 25 -10.23 10.13 -29.06
N PRO A 26 -11.13 11.08 -28.78
CA PRO A 26 -11.62 11.29 -27.43
C PRO A 26 -12.42 10.06 -26.99
N PRO A 27 -12.36 9.66 -25.71
CA PRO A 27 -13.27 8.65 -25.18
C PRO A 27 -14.72 9.13 -25.39
N THR A 28 -15.53 8.32 -26.06
CA THR A 28 -16.91 8.69 -26.47
C THR A 28 -17.95 8.47 -25.37
N THR A 29 -17.55 7.93 -24.22
CA THR A 29 -18.40 7.68 -23.05
C THR A 29 -17.61 7.93 -21.77
N GLY A 30 -18.21 8.66 -20.81
CA GLY A 30 -17.64 8.78 -19.47
C GLY A 30 -17.34 7.41 -18.87
N THR A 31 -16.16 7.26 -18.25
CA THR A 31 -15.77 6.02 -17.60
C THR A 31 -16.21 6.01 -16.15
N SER A 32 -16.60 4.83 -15.66
CA SER A 32 -16.88 4.59 -14.25
C SER A 32 -15.94 3.52 -13.71
N PHE A 33 -15.41 3.72 -12.51
CA PHE A 33 -14.60 2.70 -11.85
C PHE A 33 -14.86 2.70 -10.35
N TYR A 34 -14.48 1.59 -9.71
CA TYR A 34 -14.59 1.43 -8.27
C TYR A 34 -13.24 1.58 -7.59
N VAL A 35 -13.24 2.25 -6.45
CA VAL A 35 -12.15 2.19 -5.47
C VAL A 35 -12.64 1.36 -4.30
N THR A 36 -11.90 0.30 -3.96
CA THR A 36 -12.28 -0.64 -2.90
C THR A 36 -11.23 -0.66 -1.81
N TYR A 37 -11.68 -0.64 -0.57
CA TYR A 37 -10.90 -0.87 0.64
C TYR A 37 -11.45 -2.14 1.30
N ASP A 38 -10.68 -3.22 1.30
CA ASP A 38 -11.09 -4.55 1.80
C ASP A 38 -9.89 -5.39 2.32
N THR A 39 -8.74 -4.75 2.51
CA THR A 39 -7.52 -5.41 3.00
C THR A 39 -6.88 -4.62 4.13
N ALA A 40 -6.16 -5.32 5.01
CA ALA A 40 -5.42 -4.68 6.10
C ALA A 40 -4.53 -3.51 5.63
N LEU A 41 -3.82 -3.67 4.51
CA LEU A 41 -2.96 -2.64 3.94
C LEU A 41 -3.74 -1.40 3.49
N ALA A 42 -4.94 -1.57 2.91
CA ALA A 42 -5.78 -0.46 2.50
C ALA A 42 -6.27 0.36 3.70
N TRP A 43 -6.59 -0.32 4.81
CA TRP A 43 -7.03 0.30 6.06
C TRP A 43 -5.89 1.00 6.81
N GLN A 44 -4.69 0.42 6.84
CA GLN A 44 -3.52 0.99 7.52
C GLN A 44 -3.10 2.37 6.98
N ALA A 45 -3.43 2.66 5.72
CA ALA A 45 -3.15 3.95 5.11
C ALA A 45 -4.14 5.06 5.51
N GLN A 46 -5.17 4.74 6.29
CA GLN A 46 -6.23 5.67 6.70
C GLN A 46 -6.01 6.21 8.12
N ILE A 47 -6.85 7.16 8.53
CA ILE A 47 -6.80 7.74 9.88
C ILE A 47 -7.78 6.96 10.76
N LEU A 48 -7.25 6.24 11.75
CA LEU A 48 -8.01 5.48 12.74
C LEU A 48 -7.90 6.17 14.11
N ASP A 49 -9.03 6.31 14.80
CA ASP A 49 -9.09 6.80 16.18
C ASP A 49 -9.93 5.83 17.03
N LYS A 50 -9.32 5.24 18.07
CA LYS A 50 -9.91 4.17 18.92
C LYS A 50 -10.43 2.95 18.13
N LEU A 51 -9.81 2.67 16.99
CA LEU A 51 -10.10 1.52 16.13
C LEU A 51 -8.82 0.71 15.91
N SER A 52 -8.95 -0.58 15.68
CA SER A 52 -7.86 -1.44 15.25
C SER A 52 -8.22 -2.24 14.01
N ILE A 53 -7.21 -2.82 13.37
CA ILE A 53 -7.38 -3.67 12.20
C ILE A 53 -7.23 -5.12 12.67
N SER A 54 -8.33 -5.87 12.58
CA SER A 54 -8.37 -7.30 12.89
C SER A 54 -8.59 -8.08 11.59
N GLY A 55 -7.55 -8.79 11.15
CA GLY A 55 -7.54 -9.44 9.84
C GLY A 55 -7.69 -8.41 8.71
N ASN A 56 -8.76 -8.51 7.92
CA ASN A 56 -9.10 -7.58 6.84
C ASN A 56 -10.23 -6.59 7.22
N SER A 57 -10.63 -6.55 8.50
CA SER A 57 -11.70 -5.68 8.98
C SER A 57 -11.19 -4.62 9.94
N VAL A 58 -11.89 -3.49 9.97
CA VAL A 58 -11.72 -2.45 10.99
C VAL A 58 -12.71 -2.70 12.10
N VAL A 59 -12.23 -2.71 13.34
CA VAL A 59 -13.02 -3.00 14.54
C VAL A 59 -12.82 -1.92 15.58
N LEU A 60 -13.85 -1.68 16.38
CA LEU A 60 -13.72 -0.87 17.59
C LEU A 60 -12.78 -1.57 18.57
N ALA A 61 -11.74 -0.87 19.03
CA ALA A 61 -10.67 -1.48 19.80
C ALA A 61 -10.22 -0.58 20.95
N PHE A 62 -9.69 -1.23 22.00
CA PHE A 62 -9.20 -0.57 23.19
C PHE A 62 -7.98 0.29 22.88
N ASP A 63 -7.83 1.38 23.63
CA ASP A 63 -6.55 2.06 23.74
C ASP A 63 -5.70 1.23 24.71
N GLU A 64 -4.84 0.35 24.17
CA GLU A 64 -4.01 -0.59 24.95
C GLU A 64 -3.06 0.13 25.93
N ASP A 65 -2.88 1.45 25.78
CA ASP A 65 -1.82 2.22 26.44
C ASP A 65 -2.21 2.89 27.78
N GLN A 66 -3.42 2.72 28.32
CA GLN A 66 -3.82 3.49 29.52
C GLN A 66 -4.33 2.73 30.75
N ASP A 67 -4.77 1.47 30.70
CA ASP A 67 -5.34 0.83 31.90
C ASP A 67 -4.93 -0.63 32.04
N ILE A 68 -4.25 -0.95 33.14
CA ILE A 68 -3.99 -2.32 33.57
C ILE A 68 -5.36 -2.99 33.80
N THR A 69 -5.76 -3.89 32.91
CA THR A 69 -7.06 -4.58 32.97
C THR A 69 -7.14 -5.63 34.07
N THR A 70 -5.99 -6.02 34.64
CA THR A 70 -5.88 -6.99 35.73
C THR A 70 -4.77 -6.61 36.71
N GLU A 71 -5.10 -6.40 37.98
CA GLU A 71 -4.12 -6.24 39.06
C GLU A 71 -4.09 -7.50 39.92
N ILE A 72 -2.92 -8.13 40.06
CA ILE A 72 -2.72 -9.28 40.95
C ILE A 72 -2.62 -8.75 42.39
N ILE A 73 -3.52 -9.22 43.24
CA ILE A 73 -3.57 -8.87 44.66
C ILE A 73 -2.71 -9.83 45.49
N GLU A 74 -2.81 -11.13 45.21
CA GLU A 74 -2.04 -12.17 45.90
C GLU A 74 -1.98 -13.45 45.05
N GLY A 75 -0.77 -13.97 44.82
CA GLY A 75 -0.52 -15.26 44.17
C GLY A 75 0.35 -16.19 45.01
N PHE A 76 0.61 -15.83 46.27
CA PHE A 76 1.46 -16.57 47.22
C PHE A 76 2.93 -16.75 46.79
N GLU A 77 3.36 -16.08 45.72
CA GLU A 77 4.72 -16.12 45.15
C GLU A 77 5.80 -15.48 46.05
N SER A 78 5.39 -14.77 47.10
CA SER A 78 6.32 -14.28 48.13
C SER A 78 6.76 -15.36 49.12
N ALA A 79 6.14 -16.54 49.12
CA ALA A 79 6.61 -17.69 49.89
C ALA A 79 7.95 -18.18 49.32
N THR A 80 8.95 -18.30 50.18
CA THR A 80 10.32 -18.70 49.82
C THR A 80 10.54 -20.22 49.88
N ALA A 81 9.63 -20.95 50.54
CA ALA A 81 9.66 -22.41 50.64
C ALA A 81 8.25 -23.00 50.83
N PRO A 82 8.03 -24.29 50.48
CA PRO A 82 6.80 -25.00 50.81
C PRO A 82 6.56 -25.05 52.32
N ASN A 83 5.30 -24.90 52.74
CA ASN A 83 4.86 -24.89 54.15
C ASN A 83 5.45 -23.73 54.99
N GLU A 84 5.84 -22.63 54.35
CA GLU A 84 6.17 -21.39 55.08
C GLU A 84 4.94 -20.84 55.79
N ASP A 85 5.10 -20.41 57.05
CA ASP A 85 4.04 -19.74 57.80
C ASP A 85 3.92 -18.27 57.34
N LEU A 86 2.82 -18.00 56.65
CA LEU A 86 2.50 -16.69 56.09
C LEU A 86 1.73 -15.77 57.06
N THR A 87 1.48 -16.23 58.30
CA THR A 87 0.69 -15.51 59.31
C THR A 87 1.52 -14.67 60.28
N ASN A 88 2.77 -15.06 60.56
CA ASN A 88 3.53 -14.54 61.71
C ASN A 88 5.04 -14.27 61.47
N SER A 89 5.57 -14.48 60.26
CA SER A 89 6.98 -14.18 59.95
C SER A 89 7.17 -12.74 59.45
N GLY A 90 8.40 -12.22 59.39
CA GLY A 90 8.72 -10.80 59.13
C GLY A 90 8.25 -10.20 57.79
N SER A 91 7.53 -10.96 56.98
CA SER A 91 6.86 -10.63 55.72
C SER A 91 5.34 -10.89 55.74
N GLY A 92 4.75 -11.21 56.91
CA GLY A 92 3.39 -11.75 57.11
C GLY A 92 2.36 -11.19 56.14
N LEU A 93 1.91 -12.04 55.21
CA LEU A 93 0.99 -11.67 54.14
C LEU A 93 -0.44 -11.59 54.67
N PHE A 94 -0.79 -12.41 55.65
CA PHE A 94 -2.08 -12.41 56.32
C PHE A 94 -1.88 -12.32 57.83
N ILE A 95 -2.88 -11.77 58.52
CA ILE A 95 -2.95 -11.76 59.99
C ILE A 95 -4.01 -12.78 60.40
N GLU A 96 -3.59 -13.81 61.14
CA GLU A 96 -4.52 -14.78 61.74
C GLU A 96 -5.13 -14.19 63.02
N GLN A 97 -6.45 -14.32 63.18
CA GLN A 97 -7.19 -13.87 64.35
C GLN A 97 -8.25 -14.90 64.75
N SER A 98 -8.35 -15.17 66.06
CA SER A 98 -9.39 -16.01 66.65
C SER A 98 -10.35 -15.14 67.47
N ILE A 99 -11.63 -15.16 67.12
CA ILE A 99 -12.67 -14.33 67.73
C ILE A 99 -13.74 -15.23 68.37
N ILE A 100 -14.08 -14.95 69.63
CA ILE A 100 -15.19 -15.63 70.31
C ILE A 100 -16.50 -14.94 69.89
N GLN A 101 -17.36 -15.66 69.15
CA GLN A 101 -18.64 -15.19 68.64
C GLN A 101 -19.74 -15.27 69.71
N VAL A 102 -19.77 -16.36 70.49
CA VAL A 102 -20.73 -16.61 71.58
C VAL A 102 -19.98 -17.26 72.73
N ASP A 103 -20.22 -16.81 73.96
CA ASP A 103 -19.80 -17.48 75.19
C ASP A 103 -20.98 -17.51 76.15
N ASN A 104 -21.74 -18.61 76.10
CA ASN A 104 -22.85 -18.91 77.00
C ASN A 104 -22.45 -19.96 78.04
N THR A 105 -21.18 -19.97 78.47
CA THR A 105 -20.74 -20.89 79.53
C THR A 105 -21.39 -20.47 80.84
N THR A 106 -22.22 -21.34 81.43
CA THR A 106 -22.92 -21.07 82.70
C THR A 106 -22.77 -22.21 83.68
N ILE A 107 -22.89 -21.89 84.97
CA ILE A 107 -23.02 -22.87 86.04
C ILE A 107 -24.27 -22.49 86.83
N GLU A 108 -25.28 -23.35 86.78
CA GLU A 108 -26.57 -23.16 87.44
C GLU A 108 -26.85 -24.28 88.45
N SER A 109 -27.75 -24.03 89.39
CA SER A 109 -28.19 -25.06 90.35
C SER A 109 -29.39 -25.83 89.80
N GLU A 110 -29.27 -27.14 89.64
CA GLU A 110 -30.35 -28.04 89.20
C GLU A 110 -30.93 -28.79 90.41
N SER A 111 -32.25 -29.02 90.42
CA SER A 111 -33.00 -29.63 91.53
C SER A 111 -33.80 -30.88 91.15
N SER A 112 -33.67 -31.37 89.91
CA SER A 112 -34.40 -32.55 89.46
C SER A 112 -33.96 -33.83 90.19
N SER A 113 -34.94 -34.64 90.60
CA SER A 113 -34.71 -35.86 91.42
C SER A 113 -33.88 -36.94 90.72
N THR A 114 -33.65 -36.82 89.42
CA THR A 114 -32.81 -37.73 88.62
C THR A 114 -31.36 -37.27 88.53
N ASN A 115 -31.08 -35.98 88.79
CA ASN A 115 -29.76 -35.38 88.62
C ASN A 115 -29.11 -34.95 89.96
N THR A 116 -29.70 -35.35 91.09
CA THR A 116 -29.18 -35.09 92.45
C THR A 116 -28.96 -36.41 93.21
N THR A 117 -27.76 -36.64 93.74
CA THR A 117 -27.43 -37.83 94.54
C THR A 117 -27.50 -37.59 96.06
N GLU A 118 -27.19 -36.37 96.52
CA GLU A 118 -27.27 -35.95 97.92
C GLU A 118 -27.61 -34.44 97.99
N GLY A 119 -28.44 -34.01 98.94
CA GLY A 119 -28.84 -32.60 99.08
C GLY A 119 -30.05 -32.17 98.23
N PHE A 120 -30.33 -30.87 98.18
CA PHE A 120 -31.47 -30.29 97.42
C PHE A 120 -31.12 -29.91 95.97
N TYR A 121 -29.83 -29.73 95.65
CA TYR A 121 -29.37 -29.25 94.35
C TYR A 121 -28.08 -29.95 93.91
N SER A 122 -27.86 -30.03 92.61
CA SER A 122 -26.58 -30.34 91.96
C SER A 122 -26.13 -29.17 91.08
N GLY A 123 -24.85 -29.13 90.72
CA GLY A 123 -24.35 -28.13 89.77
C GLY A 123 -24.53 -28.61 88.34
N GLU A 124 -25.28 -27.86 87.54
CA GLU A 124 -25.35 -28.03 86.09
C GLU A 124 -24.32 -27.12 85.43
N PHE A 125 -23.37 -27.74 84.73
CA PHE A 125 -22.35 -27.02 83.96
C PHE A 125 -22.77 -27.09 82.50
N SER A 126 -23.05 -25.94 81.88
CA SER A 126 -23.28 -25.85 80.44
C SER A 126 -22.13 -25.07 79.79
N HIS A 127 -21.63 -25.61 78.68
CA HIS A 127 -20.57 -24.98 77.91
C HIS A 127 -21.01 -24.86 76.46
N GLN A 128 -21.12 -23.63 75.99
CA GLN A 128 -21.42 -23.31 74.59
C GLN A 128 -20.56 -22.11 74.21
N GLN A 129 -19.47 -22.39 73.51
CA GLN A 129 -18.59 -21.38 72.94
C GLN A 129 -18.55 -21.56 71.43
N SER A 130 -18.69 -20.45 70.70
CA SER A 130 -18.54 -20.40 69.24
C SER A 130 -17.32 -19.56 68.89
N ILE A 131 -16.43 -20.08 68.06
CA ILE A 131 -15.18 -19.42 67.66
C ILE A 131 -15.17 -19.21 66.14
N ARG A 132 -14.76 -18.02 65.72
CA ARG A 132 -14.38 -17.70 64.35
C ARG A 132 -12.87 -17.66 64.23
N VAL A 133 -12.34 -18.37 63.25
CA VAL A 133 -10.96 -18.17 62.80
C VAL A 133 -11.03 -17.34 61.51
N GLN A 134 -10.22 -16.29 61.44
CA GLN A 134 -10.16 -15.42 60.27
C GLN A 134 -8.73 -15.05 59.90
N PHE A 135 -8.52 -14.87 58.60
CA PHE A 135 -7.27 -14.46 57.97
C PHE A 135 -7.49 -13.12 57.28
N VAL A 136 -6.72 -12.11 57.67
CA VAL A 136 -6.90 -10.72 57.21
C VAL A 136 -5.73 -10.30 56.33
N LYS A 137 -6.01 -9.89 55.09
CA LYS A 137 -5.05 -9.21 54.22
C LYS A 137 -5.26 -7.71 54.30
N GLU A 138 -4.36 -6.98 54.94
CA GLU A 138 -4.45 -5.52 55.07
C GLU A 138 -3.64 -4.78 54.00
N PHE A 139 -4.16 -3.65 53.55
CA PHE A 139 -3.49 -2.75 52.62
C PHE A 139 -3.08 -1.46 53.34
N THR A 140 -1.82 -1.05 53.16
CA THR A 140 -1.32 0.23 53.69
C THR A 140 -0.51 0.95 52.62
N PRO A 141 -1.01 2.06 52.04
CA PRO A 141 -2.34 2.68 52.27
C PRO A 141 -3.51 1.82 51.75
N ALA A 142 -4.74 2.20 52.11
CA ALA A 142 -5.95 1.61 51.52
C ALA A 142 -5.97 1.79 50.00
N ARG A 143 -6.65 0.89 49.30
CA ARG A 143 -6.65 0.79 47.84
C ARG A 143 -7.96 1.32 47.26
N ASP A 144 -7.85 2.06 46.17
CA ASP A 144 -9.00 2.46 45.35
C ASP A 144 -9.23 1.40 44.28
N TRP A 145 -10.28 0.61 44.45
CA TRP A 145 -10.75 -0.38 43.50
C TRP A 145 -12.04 0.04 42.80
N SER A 146 -12.45 1.30 42.90
CA SER A 146 -13.70 1.80 42.28
C SER A 146 -13.70 1.72 40.76
N THR A 147 -12.51 1.58 40.17
CA THR A 147 -12.31 1.41 38.74
C THR A 147 -12.45 -0.04 38.28
N PHE A 148 -12.40 -1.03 39.18
CA PHE A 148 -12.46 -2.46 38.87
C PHE A 148 -13.86 -3.02 39.10
N ASP A 149 -14.22 -4.01 38.29
CA ASP A 149 -15.57 -4.59 38.27
C ASP A 149 -15.63 -5.90 39.06
N SER A 150 -14.52 -6.65 39.10
CA SER A 150 -14.53 -7.97 39.69
C SER A 150 -13.31 -8.28 40.55
N PHE A 151 -13.52 -9.05 41.61
CA PHE A 151 -12.49 -9.65 42.45
C PHE A 151 -12.54 -11.16 42.23
N ASN A 152 -11.46 -11.72 41.71
CA ASN A 152 -11.37 -13.08 41.24
C ASN A 152 -10.36 -13.86 42.08
N TYR A 153 -10.62 -15.15 42.28
CA TYR A 153 -9.71 -16.07 42.95
C TYR A 153 -9.97 -17.50 42.50
N ASP A 154 -8.92 -18.32 42.52
CA ASP A 154 -9.01 -19.75 42.28
C ASP A 154 -9.13 -20.47 43.62
N VAL A 155 -10.10 -21.37 43.79
CA VAL A 155 -10.33 -22.12 45.03
C VAL A 155 -10.28 -23.63 44.79
N LYS A 156 -9.74 -24.37 45.76
CA LYS A 156 -9.76 -25.83 45.75
C LYS A 156 -10.01 -26.42 47.13
N CYS A 157 -10.96 -27.32 47.26
CA CYS A 157 -11.20 -28.12 48.46
C CYS A 157 -11.56 -29.56 48.10
N THR A 158 -10.87 -30.53 48.74
CA THR A 158 -11.13 -31.96 48.59
C THR A 158 -11.77 -32.59 49.83
N ALA A 159 -11.99 -31.79 50.89
CA ALA A 159 -12.61 -32.28 52.11
C ALA A 159 -14.10 -32.47 51.89
N THR A 160 -14.65 -33.60 52.31
CA THR A 160 -16.08 -33.91 52.16
C THR A 160 -16.92 -33.50 53.38
N THR A 161 -16.28 -32.95 54.40
CA THR A 161 -16.96 -32.46 55.60
C THR A 161 -16.26 -31.22 56.13
N HIS A 162 -16.92 -30.07 56.04
CA HIS A 162 -16.45 -28.78 56.53
C HIS A 162 -17.58 -27.74 56.58
N GLY A 163 -17.46 -26.73 57.44
CA GLY A 163 -18.40 -25.60 57.38
C GLY A 163 -18.10 -24.67 56.21
N ALA A 164 -18.98 -23.67 56.01
CA ALA A 164 -18.82 -22.70 54.94
C ALA A 164 -17.62 -21.76 55.21
N VAL A 165 -16.88 -21.44 54.15
CA VAL A 165 -15.83 -20.42 54.14
C VAL A 165 -16.38 -19.17 53.49
N LYS A 166 -16.19 -18.02 54.12
CA LYS A 166 -16.75 -16.74 53.68
C LYS A 166 -15.67 -15.67 53.58
N LEU A 167 -15.95 -14.66 52.76
CA LEU A 167 -15.11 -13.50 52.54
C LEU A 167 -15.91 -12.21 52.70
N TYR A 168 -15.29 -11.16 53.26
CA TYR A 168 -15.82 -9.80 53.20
C TYR A 168 -14.70 -8.78 53.11
N PHE A 169 -15.06 -7.54 52.75
CA PHE A 169 -14.16 -6.40 52.65
C PHE A 169 -14.44 -5.40 53.76
N THR A 170 -13.40 -4.65 54.16
CA THR A 170 -13.54 -3.51 55.07
C THR A 170 -12.88 -2.26 54.54
N ASP A 171 -13.43 -1.10 54.90
CA ASP A 171 -12.83 0.21 54.60
C ASP A 171 -11.98 0.75 55.75
N SER A 172 -11.35 1.91 55.54
CA SER A 172 -10.52 2.57 56.55
C SER A 172 -11.31 3.06 57.77
N SER A 173 -12.64 3.10 57.68
CA SER A 173 -13.56 3.50 58.75
C SER A 173 -14.13 2.31 59.54
N GLY A 174 -13.84 1.07 59.12
CA GLY A 174 -14.34 -0.16 59.73
C GLY A 174 -15.73 -0.57 59.25
N ASN A 175 -16.26 0.00 58.17
CA ASN A 175 -17.47 -0.50 57.52
C ASN A 175 -17.19 -1.85 56.87
N LYS A 176 -18.21 -2.72 56.82
CA LYS A 176 -18.13 -4.10 56.33
C LYS A 176 -19.02 -4.28 55.10
N SER A 177 -18.53 -4.99 54.08
CA SER A 177 -19.36 -5.42 52.95
C SER A 177 -20.33 -6.55 53.37
N PRO A 178 -21.29 -6.93 52.52
CA PRO A 178 -21.93 -8.24 52.63
C PRO A 178 -20.88 -9.37 52.65
N ASP A 179 -21.26 -10.51 53.24
CA ASP A 179 -20.44 -11.71 53.20
C ASP A 179 -20.65 -12.44 51.86
N PHE A 180 -19.54 -12.83 51.22
CA PHE A 180 -19.49 -13.62 50.01
C PHE A 180 -19.08 -15.05 50.35
N THR A 181 -19.72 -16.05 49.75
CA THR A 181 -19.36 -17.45 49.97
C THR A 181 -18.12 -17.80 49.13
N VAL A 182 -17.04 -18.20 49.81
CA VAL A 182 -15.83 -18.75 49.17
C VAL A 182 -16.02 -20.25 48.91
N LEU A 183 -16.54 -20.98 49.90
CA LEU A 183 -16.95 -22.38 49.82
C LEU A 183 -18.24 -22.56 50.61
N ASP A 184 -19.22 -23.24 50.02
CA ASP A 184 -20.40 -23.71 50.73
C ASP A 184 -20.03 -24.81 51.75
N ALA A 185 -20.93 -25.10 52.69
CA ALA A 185 -20.71 -26.19 53.63
C ALA A 185 -20.66 -27.54 52.90
N ASP A 186 -19.67 -28.38 53.24
CA ASP A 186 -19.39 -29.69 52.63
C ASP A 186 -19.16 -29.65 51.10
N GLU A 187 -18.81 -28.49 50.55
CA GLU A 187 -18.52 -28.31 49.13
C GLU A 187 -17.12 -28.82 48.73
N THR A 188 -17.07 -29.87 47.93
CA THR A 188 -15.86 -30.26 47.20
C THR A 188 -15.80 -29.55 45.85
N THR A 189 -14.71 -28.86 45.56
CA THR A 189 -14.45 -28.28 44.23
C THR A 189 -14.01 -29.42 43.30
N ASP A 190 -14.92 -29.96 42.50
CA ASP A 190 -14.64 -31.15 41.68
C ASP A 190 -14.89 -30.86 40.20
N ASP A 191 -13.81 -30.67 39.44
CA ASP A 191 -13.79 -31.10 38.04
C ASP A 191 -13.22 -32.53 38.00
N ALA A 192 -13.43 -33.26 36.89
CA ALA A 192 -12.96 -34.65 36.75
C ALA A 192 -11.42 -34.84 36.92
N ASN A 193 -10.66 -33.75 37.13
CA ASN A 193 -9.21 -33.73 37.31
C ASN A 193 -8.78 -33.18 38.69
N ASN A 194 -9.71 -32.84 39.59
CA ASN A 194 -9.42 -32.20 40.88
C ASN A 194 -8.59 -30.90 40.73
N SER A 195 -8.99 -30.05 39.78
CA SER A 195 -8.38 -28.75 39.50
C SER A 195 -8.90 -27.65 40.42
N PHE A 196 -8.28 -26.47 40.39
CA PHE A 196 -8.84 -25.27 40.99
C PHE A 196 -10.10 -24.82 40.23
N GLU A 197 -11.07 -24.28 40.96
CA GLU A 197 -12.27 -23.65 40.44
C GLU A 197 -12.14 -22.13 40.51
N PHE A 198 -12.36 -21.44 39.40
CA PHE A 198 -12.34 -19.98 39.33
C PHE A 198 -13.64 -19.38 39.87
N ARG A 199 -13.54 -18.44 40.81
CA ARG A 199 -14.68 -17.70 41.39
C ARG A 199 -14.50 -16.19 41.25
N THR A 200 -15.64 -15.51 41.21
CA THR A 200 -15.71 -14.06 41.02
C THR A 200 -16.70 -13.41 41.98
N ILE A 201 -16.30 -12.29 42.56
CA ILE A 201 -17.14 -11.36 43.32
C ILE A 201 -17.27 -10.07 42.52
N ASP A 202 -18.51 -9.59 42.38
CA ASP A 202 -18.82 -8.30 41.76
C ASP A 202 -18.49 -7.14 42.72
N LEU A 203 -17.43 -6.39 42.40
CA LEU A 203 -16.96 -5.26 43.19
C LEU A 203 -17.92 -4.06 43.15
N THR A 204 -18.80 -3.97 42.14
CA THR A 204 -19.80 -2.90 42.04
C THR A 204 -20.84 -2.96 43.17
N THR A 205 -20.96 -4.12 43.82
CA THR A 205 -21.82 -4.31 44.99
C THR A 205 -21.24 -3.74 46.29
N ILE A 206 -19.96 -3.33 46.29
CA ILE A 206 -19.26 -2.81 47.46
C ILE A 206 -19.35 -1.27 47.49
N PRO A 207 -20.06 -0.66 48.47
CA PRO A 207 -20.34 0.77 48.46
C PRO A 207 -19.11 1.66 48.73
N PHE A 208 -18.02 1.07 49.20
CA PHE A 208 -16.75 1.73 49.53
C PHE A 208 -15.58 1.14 48.73
N ALA A 209 -15.83 0.67 47.51
CA ALA A 209 -14.79 0.12 46.63
C ALA A 209 -13.60 1.09 46.40
N ASN A 210 -13.79 2.39 46.63
CA ASN A 210 -12.74 3.40 46.54
C ASN A 210 -11.81 3.51 47.78
N ASP A 211 -12.06 2.78 48.86
CA ASP A 211 -11.28 2.82 50.11
C ASP A 211 -11.18 1.43 50.74
N ILE A 212 -10.71 0.42 49.99
CA ILE A 212 -10.55 -0.94 50.50
C ILE A 212 -9.32 -1.01 51.40
N LYS A 213 -9.54 -1.22 52.70
CA LYS A 213 -8.49 -1.35 53.71
C LYS A 213 -8.03 -2.79 53.90
N SER A 214 -8.94 -3.75 53.82
CA SER A 214 -8.61 -5.17 53.90
C SER A 214 -9.70 -6.05 53.29
N PHE A 215 -9.33 -7.30 52.99
CA PHE A 215 -10.29 -8.38 52.87
C PHE A 215 -10.01 -9.45 53.94
N VAL A 216 -11.08 -10.10 54.38
CA VAL A 216 -11.08 -11.07 55.46
C VAL A 216 -11.69 -12.36 54.95
N ILE A 217 -10.95 -13.46 55.04
CA ILE A 217 -11.47 -14.81 54.81
C ILE A 217 -11.66 -15.45 56.17
N TYR A 218 -12.82 -16.03 56.42
CA TYR A 218 -13.13 -16.59 57.71
C TYR A 218 -14.02 -17.82 57.59
N SER A 219 -14.06 -18.58 58.68
CA SER A 219 -14.98 -19.68 58.84
C SER A 219 -15.40 -19.80 60.32
N ASP A 220 -16.65 -20.21 60.54
CA ASP A 220 -17.28 -20.28 61.87
C ASP A 220 -17.38 -21.73 62.34
N ASP A 221 -17.00 -21.99 63.59
CA ASP A 221 -17.16 -23.25 64.33
C ASP A 221 -16.94 -24.53 63.52
N HIS A 222 -15.72 -25.06 63.59
CA HIS A 222 -15.41 -26.36 63.01
C HIS A 222 -14.95 -27.35 64.07
N THR A 223 -15.70 -28.43 64.20
CA THR A 223 -15.34 -29.61 65.00
C THR A 223 -14.37 -30.54 64.26
N THR A 224 -14.18 -30.34 62.95
CA THR A 224 -13.35 -31.16 62.07
C THR A 224 -12.35 -30.31 61.32
N GLU A 225 -11.07 -30.70 61.39
CA GLU A 225 -10.00 -30.11 60.60
C GLU A 225 -10.24 -30.39 59.10
N PHE A 226 -10.07 -29.37 58.27
CA PHE A 226 -10.10 -29.50 56.82
C PHE A 226 -9.13 -28.50 56.19
N VAL A 227 -8.75 -28.78 54.93
CA VAL A 227 -7.81 -27.95 54.17
C VAL A 227 -8.47 -27.54 52.86
N TYR A 228 -8.35 -26.27 52.54
CA TYR A 228 -8.68 -25.70 51.24
C TYR A 228 -7.51 -24.82 50.77
N PHE A 229 -7.47 -24.58 49.47
CA PHE A 229 -6.43 -23.79 48.82
C PHE A 229 -7.09 -22.62 48.11
N LEU A 230 -6.46 -21.45 48.19
CA LEU A 230 -6.78 -20.28 47.39
C LEU A 230 -5.52 -19.90 46.62
N ASP A 231 -5.70 -19.43 45.38
CA ASP A 231 -4.61 -18.97 44.53
C ASP A 231 -5.09 -17.84 43.60
N ASN A 232 -4.14 -17.16 42.97
CA ASN A 232 -4.37 -16.20 41.88
C ASN A 232 -5.46 -15.16 42.18
N ILE A 233 -5.40 -14.58 43.38
CA ILE A 233 -6.30 -13.51 43.79
C ILE A 233 -5.96 -12.26 42.99
N ASN A 234 -6.89 -11.79 42.17
CA ASN A 234 -6.72 -10.64 41.29
C ASN A 234 -8.00 -9.81 41.20
N ILE A 235 -7.87 -8.56 40.80
CA ILE A 235 -9.00 -7.71 40.43
C ILE A 235 -8.94 -7.38 38.94
N GLN A 236 -10.11 -7.32 38.31
CA GLN A 236 -10.21 -7.10 36.87
C GLN A 236 -11.22 -6.01 36.55
N ARG A 237 -10.91 -5.24 35.50
CA ARG A 237 -11.84 -4.33 34.85
C ARG A 237 -12.57 -5.09 33.76
N ALA A 238 -13.87 -4.87 33.62
CA ALA A 238 -14.65 -5.25 32.46
C ALA A 238 -14.02 -4.56 31.24
N LEU A 239 -13.78 -5.35 30.20
CA LEU A 239 -13.18 -4.88 28.96
C LEU A 239 -14.24 -4.11 28.15
N LEU A 240 -14.53 -2.87 28.55
CA LEU A 240 -15.54 -2.03 27.91
C LEU A 240 -14.97 -1.33 26.68
N LEU A 241 -15.58 -1.56 25.51
CA LEU A 241 -15.26 -0.87 24.27
C LEU A 241 -15.36 0.66 24.47
N PRO A 242 -14.56 1.49 23.78
CA PRO A 242 -14.70 2.94 23.84
C PRO A 242 -16.10 3.40 23.41
N GLU A 243 -16.58 4.55 23.90
CA GLU A 243 -17.93 5.09 23.59
C GLU A 243 -18.18 5.29 22.09
N GLU A 244 -17.14 5.60 21.34
CA GLU A 244 -17.15 5.65 19.88
C GLU A 244 -15.73 5.46 19.35
N GLY A 245 -15.61 5.07 18.08
CA GLY A 245 -14.36 5.07 17.32
C GLY A 245 -14.60 5.63 15.92
N THR A 246 -13.61 6.30 15.33
CA THR A 246 -13.78 6.98 14.04
C THR A 246 -12.73 6.54 13.03
N LEU A 247 -13.19 6.20 11.83
CA LEU A 247 -12.36 5.96 10.65
C LEU A 247 -12.57 7.09 9.64
N LYS A 248 -11.48 7.72 9.19
CA LYS A 248 -11.52 8.69 8.08
C LYS A 248 -10.76 8.15 6.88
N VAL A 249 -11.50 7.88 5.82
CA VAL A 249 -10.97 7.42 4.54
C VAL A 249 -10.85 8.62 3.61
N ARG A 250 -9.67 8.83 3.04
CA ARG A 250 -9.44 9.90 2.06
C ARG A 250 -9.05 9.33 0.71
N TYR A 251 -9.62 9.90 -0.33
CA TYR A 251 -9.29 9.60 -1.71
C TYR A 251 -9.05 10.89 -2.49
N SER A 252 -8.07 10.88 -3.39
CA SER A 252 -7.73 12.00 -4.27
C SER A 252 -7.55 11.49 -5.69
N SER A 253 -8.31 12.02 -6.64
CA SER A 253 -8.27 11.63 -8.06
C SER A 253 -7.25 12.43 -8.87
N GLY A 254 -6.79 13.57 -8.37
CA GLY A 254 -5.92 14.50 -9.11
C GLY A 254 -6.62 15.31 -10.22
N ALA A 255 -7.81 14.89 -10.66
CA ALA A 255 -8.70 15.60 -11.59
C ALA A 255 -10.12 15.65 -11.00
N SER A 256 -10.96 16.59 -11.45
CA SER A 256 -12.32 16.72 -10.94
C SER A 256 -13.16 15.52 -11.40
N VAL A 257 -13.85 14.87 -10.47
CA VAL A 257 -14.69 13.70 -10.71
C VAL A 257 -16.00 13.80 -9.93
N ILE A 258 -16.97 12.98 -10.30
CA ILE A 258 -18.20 12.79 -9.54
C ILE A 258 -18.04 11.52 -8.70
N PHE A 259 -18.03 11.67 -7.38
CA PHE A 259 -18.19 10.57 -6.43
C PHE A 259 -19.67 10.22 -6.37
N SER A 260 -20.06 9.11 -7.02
CA SER A 260 -21.46 8.77 -7.27
C SER A 260 -22.11 8.07 -6.08
N THR A 261 -21.52 6.95 -5.65
CA THR A 261 -22.16 6.02 -4.73
C THR A 261 -21.15 5.50 -3.72
N LEU A 262 -21.61 5.30 -2.49
CA LEU A 262 -20.83 4.67 -1.42
C LEU A 262 -21.51 3.38 -0.99
N GLU A 263 -20.73 2.30 -0.93
CA GLU A 263 -21.20 0.99 -0.47
C GLU A 263 -20.22 0.42 0.54
N TRP A 264 -20.74 -0.27 1.55
CA TRP A 264 -19.92 -0.99 2.51
C TRP A 264 -20.57 -2.27 2.98
N THR A 265 -19.74 -3.15 3.53
CA THR A 265 -20.16 -4.34 4.25
C THR A 265 -19.70 -4.21 5.69
N SER A 266 -20.63 -4.37 6.63
CA SER A 266 -20.40 -4.30 8.07
C SER A 266 -21.04 -5.50 8.80
N THR A 267 -20.56 -5.76 10.01
CA THR A 267 -21.25 -6.60 11.00
C THR A 267 -21.55 -5.71 12.21
N GLU A 268 -22.84 -5.53 12.48
CA GLU A 268 -23.35 -4.70 13.57
C GLU A 268 -24.16 -5.61 14.52
N PRO A 269 -23.53 -6.12 15.60
CA PRO A 269 -24.24 -6.82 16.67
C PRO A 269 -25.41 -6.00 17.23
N PRO A 270 -26.42 -6.64 17.86
CA PRO A 270 -27.59 -5.93 18.37
C PRO A 270 -27.23 -4.76 19.28
N GLY A 271 -27.81 -3.58 19.00
CA GLY A 271 -27.55 -2.36 19.78
C GLY A 271 -26.31 -1.57 19.37
N THR A 272 -25.50 -2.09 18.43
CA THR A 272 -24.38 -1.37 17.82
C THR A 272 -24.79 -0.73 16.49
N GLU A 273 -24.05 0.28 16.05
CA GLU A 273 -24.33 1.01 14.80
C GLU A 273 -23.05 1.49 14.11
N LEU A 274 -23.07 1.56 12.77
CA LEU A 274 -22.13 2.36 11.98
C LEU A 274 -22.81 3.57 11.35
N GLU A 275 -22.32 4.76 11.68
CA GLU A 275 -22.77 5.99 11.04
C GLU A 275 -21.77 6.43 9.95
N VAL A 276 -22.23 6.58 8.72
CA VAL A 276 -21.38 6.94 7.57
C VAL A 276 -21.80 8.26 6.95
N ARG A 277 -20.84 9.16 6.72
CA ARG A 277 -21.05 10.42 6.00
C ARG A 277 -19.86 10.78 5.13
N ALA A 278 -20.08 11.56 4.07
CA ALA A 278 -19.05 11.92 3.11
C ALA A 278 -19.01 13.42 2.84
N ARG A 279 -17.87 13.93 2.38
CA ARG A 279 -17.71 15.28 1.84
C ARG A 279 -16.65 15.31 0.74
N ALA A 280 -16.84 16.18 -0.24
CA ALA A 280 -15.87 16.37 -1.32
C ALA A 280 -15.46 17.85 -1.44
N ALA A 281 -14.26 18.08 -1.96
CA ALA A 281 -13.76 19.42 -2.26
C ALA A 281 -12.76 19.37 -3.43
N ASN A 282 -12.48 20.55 -4.01
CA ASN A 282 -11.41 20.74 -4.99
C ASN A 282 -10.07 21.02 -4.29
N GLY A 283 -9.55 20.02 -3.60
CA GLY A 283 -8.28 20.08 -2.86
C GLY A 283 -8.41 19.55 -1.45
N SER A 284 -7.47 18.69 -1.05
CA SER A 284 -7.43 18.07 0.29
C SER A 284 -7.48 19.07 1.46
N VAL A 285 -6.86 20.25 1.30
CA VAL A 285 -6.85 21.32 2.32
C VAL A 285 -8.24 21.96 2.50
N LEU A 286 -9.11 21.88 1.49
CA LEU A 286 -10.46 22.45 1.52
C LEU A 286 -11.50 21.49 2.11
N LEU A 287 -11.18 20.20 2.25
CA LEU A 287 -12.08 19.21 2.85
C LEU A 287 -12.55 19.64 4.25
N ASN A 288 -11.67 20.24 5.05
CA ASN A 288 -12.01 20.72 6.40
C ASN A 288 -13.11 21.79 6.44
N ARG A 289 -13.34 22.50 5.32
CA ARG A 289 -14.38 23.52 5.14
C ARG A 289 -15.61 22.98 4.40
N ALA A 290 -15.50 21.82 3.76
CA ALA A 290 -16.60 21.18 3.06
C ALA A 290 -17.61 20.62 4.07
N THR A 291 -18.90 20.78 3.74
CA THR A 291 -20.01 20.28 4.54
C THR A 291 -20.17 18.78 4.29
N TYR A 292 -20.36 18.01 5.36
CA TYR A 292 -20.71 16.61 5.23
C TYR A 292 -22.14 16.44 4.70
N THR A 293 -22.37 15.34 4.00
CA THR A 293 -23.71 14.81 3.76
C THR A 293 -24.42 14.54 5.09
N GLY A 294 -25.73 14.29 5.02
CA GLY A 294 -26.40 13.54 6.08
C GLY A 294 -25.81 12.12 6.21
N PHE A 295 -26.21 11.39 7.24
CA PHE A 295 -25.85 9.99 7.36
C PHE A 295 -26.43 9.17 6.21
N LEU A 296 -25.60 8.27 5.69
CA LEU A 296 -25.84 7.50 4.49
C LEU A 296 -26.16 6.05 4.87
N ASN A 297 -26.92 5.37 4.01
CA ASN A 297 -27.03 3.92 4.01
C ASN A 297 -26.11 3.31 2.93
N SER A 298 -25.75 2.04 3.11
CA SER A 298 -24.92 1.34 2.12
C SER A 298 -25.65 1.24 0.79
N GLY A 299 -25.03 1.77 -0.28
CA GLY A 299 -25.62 1.87 -1.61
C GLY A 299 -26.26 3.21 -1.93
N ASP A 300 -26.30 4.16 -0.99
CA ASP A 300 -26.84 5.49 -1.25
C ASP A 300 -25.98 6.29 -2.24
N ALA A 301 -26.67 7.03 -3.12
CA ALA A 301 -26.03 7.97 -4.02
C ALA A 301 -25.64 9.24 -3.25
N ILE A 302 -24.36 9.62 -3.33
CA ILE A 302 -23.82 10.82 -2.69
C ILE A 302 -23.66 11.98 -3.70
N ASN A 303 -23.39 11.67 -4.98
CA ASN A 303 -23.25 12.60 -6.10
C ASN A 303 -22.48 13.90 -5.75
N LEU A 304 -21.30 13.73 -5.16
CA LEU A 304 -20.44 14.85 -4.77
C LEU A 304 -19.39 15.09 -5.86
N GLU A 305 -19.20 16.35 -6.25
CA GLU A 305 -18.17 16.76 -7.21
C GLU A 305 -16.93 17.29 -6.49
N GLY A 306 -15.75 16.87 -6.95
CA GLY A 306 -14.49 17.34 -6.38
C GLY A 306 -13.27 16.62 -6.92
N THR A 307 -12.08 17.04 -6.48
CA THR A 307 -10.82 16.30 -6.71
C THR A 307 -10.48 15.39 -5.54
N ASP A 308 -11.03 15.65 -4.36
CA ASP A 308 -10.76 14.95 -3.12
C ASP A 308 -12.06 14.61 -2.40
N LEU A 309 -12.13 13.42 -1.82
CA LEU A 309 -13.24 12.89 -1.03
C LEU A 309 -12.73 12.50 0.36
N GLU A 310 -13.50 12.81 1.39
CA GLU A 310 -13.34 12.25 2.73
C GLU A 310 -14.64 11.57 3.15
N ILE A 311 -14.52 10.32 3.60
CA ILE A 311 -15.60 9.53 4.18
C ILE A 311 -15.26 9.34 5.65
N GLU A 312 -16.20 9.69 6.51
CA GLU A 312 -16.10 9.49 7.95
C GLU A 312 -17.08 8.40 8.36
N ILE A 313 -16.57 7.40 9.06
CA ILE A 313 -17.33 6.25 9.56
C ILE A 313 -17.14 6.22 11.07
N THR A 314 -18.23 6.38 11.81
CA THR A 314 -18.25 6.32 13.27
C THR A 314 -18.80 4.95 13.70
N PHE A 315 -18.09 4.31 14.63
CA PHE A 315 -18.39 3.01 15.20
C PHE A 315 -18.97 3.24 16.59
N LEU A 316 -20.23 2.87 16.79
CA LEU A 316 -20.96 3.04 18.04
C LEU A 316 -21.24 1.67 18.67
N PRO A 317 -20.69 1.35 19.86
CA PRO A 317 -21.06 0.15 20.58
C PRO A 317 -22.47 0.30 21.19
N ASP A 318 -22.98 -0.78 21.77
CA ASP A 318 -24.19 -0.74 22.57
C ASP A 318 -23.96 -0.04 23.92
N SER A 319 -25.05 0.14 24.70
CA SER A 319 -24.97 0.79 26.02
C SER A 319 -24.07 0.06 27.01
N ASP A 320 -23.96 -1.26 26.85
CA ASP A 320 -23.21 -2.15 27.74
C ASP A 320 -21.72 -2.17 27.36
N ARG A 321 -21.38 -1.73 26.14
CA ARG A 321 -20.02 -1.56 25.61
C ARG A 321 -19.23 -2.87 25.65
N LEU A 322 -19.91 -4.01 25.53
CA LEU A 322 -19.27 -5.32 25.57
C LEU A 322 -18.86 -5.77 24.17
N PRO A 323 -17.72 -6.48 24.01
CA PRO A 323 -17.38 -7.11 22.74
C PRO A 323 -18.32 -8.31 22.45
N PRO A 324 -18.65 -8.60 21.18
CA PRO A 324 -18.15 -7.94 19.96
C PRO A 324 -18.86 -6.61 19.66
N GLY A 325 -18.09 -5.59 19.29
CA GLY A 325 -18.60 -4.31 18.78
C GLY A 325 -18.86 -4.31 17.27
N PRO A 326 -19.26 -3.18 16.69
CA PRO A 326 -19.46 -3.07 15.25
C PRO A 326 -18.12 -3.21 14.51
N SER A 327 -18.18 -3.75 13.29
CA SER A 327 -17.01 -3.95 12.44
C SER A 327 -17.31 -3.65 10.97
N LEU A 328 -16.30 -3.13 10.27
CA LEU A 328 -16.36 -2.80 8.84
C LEU A 328 -15.44 -3.75 8.06
N GLN A 329 -15.99 -4.50 7.12
CA GLN A 329 -15.19 -5.44 6.31
C GLN A 329 -14.76 -4.85 4.97
N SER A 330 -15.60 -4.04 4.33
CA SER A 330 -15.28 -3.44 3.04
C SER A 330 -15.96 -2.09 2.84
N LEU A 331 -15.31 -1.21 2.09
CA LEU A 331 -15.83 0.07 1.64
C LEU A 331 -15.51 0.23 0.15
N ARG A 332 -16.50 0.62 -0.63
CA ARG A 332 -16.42 0.77 -2.07
C ARG A 332 -17.01 2.10 -2.51
N ILE A 333 -16.27 2.81 -3.35
CA ILE A 333 -16.64 4.12 -3.89
C ILE A 333 -16.80 3.96 -5.39
N LEU A 334 -17.97 4.32 -5.94
CA LEU A 334 -18.16 4.46 -7.38
C LEU A 334 -17.78 5.88 -7.81
N ILE A 335 -16.81 5.98 -8.71
CA ILE A 335 -16.35 7.25 -9.28
C ILE A 335 -16.75 7.31 -10.74
N LEU A 336 -17.39 8.41 -11.14
CA LEU A 336 -17.67 8.74 -12.51
C LEU A 336 -16.70 9.85 -12.93
N THR A 337 -15.93 9.59 -13.97
CA THR A 337 -15.12 10.61 -14.63
C THR A 337 -15.89 11.08 -15.85
N ASP A 338 -16.03 12.39 -16.00
CA ASP A 338 -16.47 12.93 -17.27
C ASP A 338 -15.51 12.50 -18.38
N ALA A 339 -16.06 12.22 -19.55
CA ALA A 339 -15.25 12.19 -20.76
C ALA A 339 -14.84 13.63 -21.05
N GLU A 340 -13.79 14.13 -20.42
CA GLU A 340 -13.16 15.34 -20.89
C GLU A 340 -12.65 15.07 -22.31
N ILE A 341 -13.10 15.90 -23.25
CA ILE A 341 -12.53 16.00 -24.60
C ILE A 341 -11.18 16.67 -24.43
N ASP A 342 -10.22 15.97 -23.84
CA ASP A 342 -8.82 16.39 -23.82
C ASP A 342 -8.05 15.49 -24.79
N GLY A 343 -8.47 15.59 -26.06
CA GLY A 343 -7.55 15.32 -27.15
C GLY A 343 -6.63 16.53 -27.27
N PHE A 344 -5.32 16.33 -27.17
CA PHE A 344 -4.40 17.39 -27.57
C PHE A 344 -4.50 17.53 -29.10
N SER A 345 -4.83 18.74 -29.57
CA SER A 345 -4.68 19.12 -30.97
C SER A 345 -3.23 19.52 -31.18
N ILE A 346 -2.57 18.95 -32.19
CA ILE A 346 -1.31 19.49 -32.71
C ILE A 346 -1.66 20.17 -34.02
N ASP A 347 -1.79 21.49 -34.00
CA ASP A 347 -2.18 22.29 -35.17
C ASP A 347 -1.26 23.50 -35.41
N THR A 348 -0.35 23.80 -34.48
CA THR A 348 0.62 24.88 -34.63
C THR A 348 2.04 24.37 -34.93
N PRO A 349 2.85 25.16 -35.68
CA PRO A 349 4.27 24.86 -35.89
C PRO A 349 5.05 24.62 -34.59
N ASP A 350 4.71 25.36 -33.53
CA ASP A 350 5.39 25.29 -32.24
C ASP A 350 5.08 23.98 -31.49
N GLU A 351 3.89 23.40 -31.67
CA GLU A 351 3.53 22.11 -31.08
C GLU A 351 4.20 20.95 -31.81
N PHE A 352 4.21 20.98 -33.15
CA PHE A 352 4.95 20.00 -33.95
C PHE A 352 6.47 20.04 -33.65
N ALA A 353 7.02 21.22 -33.36
CA ALA A 353 8.45 21.39 -33.03
C ALA A 353 8.87 20.79 -31.68
N ARG A 354 7.92 20.42 -30.81
CA ARG A 354 8.23 19.72 -29.53
C ARG A 354 8.63 18.26 -29.74
N GLY A 355 8.28 17.68 -30.89
CA GLY A 355 8.67 16.34 -31.30
C GLY A 355 9.99 16.31 -32.09
N THR A 356 10.53 15.11 -32.30
CA THR A 356 11.66 14.89 -33.20
C THR A 356 11.17 14.60 -34.62
N SER A 357 11.56 15.42 -35.60
CA SER A 357 11.21 15.23 -37.02
C SER A 357 12.33 14.55 -37.81
N GLU A 358 12.03 13.49 -38.54
CA GLU A 358 12.94 12.88 -39.53
C GLU A 358 12.40 13.11 -40.95
N ASN A 359 13.27 13.49 -41.90
CA ASN A 359 12.93 13.71 -43.32
C ASN A 359 11.80 14.73 -43.61
N THR A 360 11.47 15.57 -42.64
CA THR A 360 10.41 16.59 -42.72
C THR A 360 10.91 17.97 -42.24
N VAL A 361 10.24 19.04 -42.65
CA VAL A 361 10.37 20.42 -42.19
C VAL A 361 8.97 20.91 -41.83
N ILE A 362 8.83 21.49 -40.65
CA ILE A 362 7.58 22.10 -40.20
C ILE A 362 7.70 23.60 -40.51
N SER A 363 6.82 24.14 -41.35
CA SER A 363 6.78 25.58 -41.64
C SER A 363 5.35 26.04 -41.93
N SER A 364 4.94 27.18 -41.35
CA SER A 364 3.67 27.86 -41.62
C SER A 364 2.43 26.95 -41.67
N GLY A 365 2.24 26.11 -40.64
CA GLY A 365 1.06 25.25 -40.52
C GLY A 365 1.04 24.03 -41.45
N ALA A 366 2.18 23.69 -42.06
CA ALA A 366 2.30 22.50 -42.89
C ALA A 366 3.56 21.70 -42.57
N ILE A 367 3.42 20.37 -42.60
CA ILE A 367 4.53 19.43 -42.61
C ILE A 367 4.95 19.24 -44.07
N GLN A 368 6.17 19.67 -44.40
CA GLN A 368 6.75 19.49 -45.71
C GLN A 368 7.81 18.40 -45.66
N LEU A 369 7.88 17.56 -46.69
CA LEU A 369 8.99 16.61 -46.81
C LEU A 369 10.28 17.37 -47.18
N LYS A 370 11.41 16.99 -46.59
CA LYS A 370 12.72 17.53 -47.00
C LYS A 370 12.99 17.07 -48.44
N THR A 371 12.94 18.00 -49.38
CA THR A 371 13.35 17.74 -50.76
C THR A 371 14.87 17.62 -50.87
N PRO A 372 15.37 16.72 -51.74
CA PRO A 372 14.61 16.05 -52.81
C PRO A 372 14.14 14.63 -52.47
N ILE A 373 12.89 14.32 -52.84
CA ILE A 373 12.32 12.97 -52.76
C ILE A 373 12.61 12.26 -54.09
N TYR A 374 13.53 11.30 -54.06
CA TYR A 374 13.97 10.57 -55.25
C TYR A 374 13.25 9.22 -55.36
N VAL A 375 12.19 9.15 -56.17
CA VAL A 375 11.51 7.91 -56.52
C VAL A 375 11.49 7.81 -58.05
N ASP A 376 11.95 6.68 -58.60
CA ASP A 376 11.90 6.33 -60.03
C ASP A 376 12.56 7.32 -61.02
N SER A 377 13.64 8.00 -60.59
CA SER A 377 14.34 8.95 -61.45
C SER A 377 15.28 8.28 -62.46
N ILE A 378 15.26 8.76 -63.71
CA ILE A 378 16.19 8.33 -64.75
C ILE A 378 17.37 9.30 -64.77
N TYR A 379 18.58 8.78 -64.59
CA TYR A 379 19.80 9.57 -64.69
C TYR A 379 20.43 9.37 -66.06
N TYR A 380 20.76 10.46 -66.74
CA TYR A 380 21.46 10.43 -68.01
C TYR A 380 22.60 11.43 -67.99
N MET A 381 23.59 11.20 -68.84
CA MET A 381 24.75 12.08 -68.95
C MET A 381 24.95 12.54 -70.39
N LEU A 382 25.30 13.83 -70.53
CA LEU A 382 25.67 14.43 -71.80
C LEU A 382 26.72 15.52 -71.53
N HIS A 383 27.80 15.54 -72.32
CA HIS A 383 28.83 16.57 -72.30
C HIS A 383 29.27 17.00 -70.89
N ASN A 384 29.70 16.03 -70.08
CA ASN A 384 30.28 16.21 -68.73
C ASN A 384 29.28 16.60 -67.63
N THR A 385 27.99 16.51 -67.88
CA THR A 385 26.94 16.77 -66.88
C THR A 385 26.08 15.54 -66.66
N MET A 386 25.62 15.34 -65.42
CA MET A 386 24.58 14.39 -65.08
C MET A 386 23.28 15.17 -64.87
N ASN A 387 22.24 14.72 -65.55
CA ASN A 387 20.90 15.29 -65.42
C ASN A 387 19.96 14.23 -64.86
N GLN A 388 19.12 14.67 -63.94
CA GLN A 388 18.01 13.87 -63.44
C GLN A 388 16.79 14.17 -64.30
N GLY A 389 16.29 13.16 -64.98
CA GLY A 389 14.97 13.16 -65.57
C GLY A 389 13.93 12.67 -64.57
N THR A 390 12.85 13.42 -64.42
CA THR A 390 11.64 12.97 -63.73
C THR A 390 10.56 12.70 -64.76
N ILE A 391 9.79 11.63 -64.55
CA ILE A 391 8.57 11.39 -65.32
C ILE A 391 7.44 12.03 -64.52
N SER A 392 6.78 13.04 -65.07
CA SER A 392 5.61 13.63 -64.42
C SER A 392 4.44 12.64 -64.43
N ASN A 393 3.41 12.92 -63.61
CA ASN A 393 2.25 12.04 -63.46
C ASN A 393 1.47 11.80 -64.78
N ASP A 394 1.69 12.63 -65.81
CA ASP A 394 1.13 12.49 -67.15
C ASP A 394 2.02 11.65 -68.10
N GLY A 395 3.11 11.07 -67.60
CA GLY A 395 4.05 10.27 -68.37
C GLY A 395 5.06 11.08 -69.20
N THR A 396 5.05 12.42 -69.10
CA THR A 396 6.00 13.25 -69.84
C THR A 396 7.34 13.37 -69.12
N PHE A 397 8.43 13.44 -69.89
CA PHE A 397 9.77 13.58 -69.34
C PHE A 397 10.05 15.06 -69.06
N GLN A 398 10.35 15.39 -67.81
CA GLN A 398 10.83 16.70 -67.41
C GLN A 398 12.30 16.59 -66.99
N SER A 399 13.14 17.41 -67.61
CA SER A 399 14.51 17.60 -67.13
C SER A 399 14.44 18.36 -65.81
N GLY A 400 15.05 17.83 -64.76
CA GLY A 400 15.16 18.50 -63.46
C GLY A 400 15.80 19.89 -63.61
N SER A 401 15.35 20.83 -62.77
CA SER A 401 15.74 22.24 -62.83
C SER A 401 17.16 22.54 -62.35
N GLU A 402 17.88 21.56 -61.80
CA GLU A 402 19.25 21.74 -61.31
C GLU A 402 20.12 20.54 -61.74
N PRO A 403 21.00 20.68 -62.74
CA PRO A 403 21.96 19.64 -63.09
C PRO A 403 22.91 19.43 -61.90
N THR A 404 23.00 18.21 -61.37
CA THR A 404 24.07 17.87 -60.43
C THR A 404 25.38 17.79 -61.22
N ILE A 405 26.22 18.82 -61.08
CA ILE A 405 27.53 18.89 -61.72
C ILE A 405 28.50 17.97 -60.96
N LEU A 406 28.60 16.72 -61.38
CA LEU A 406 29.59 15.77 -60.87
C LEU A 406 30.91 15.90 -61.64
N GLY A 407 32.03 15.75 -60.94
CA GLY A 407 33.35 15.52 -61.57
C GLY A 407 34.14 16.76 -62.01
N THR A 408 33.89 17.95 -61.46
CA THR A 408 34.60 19.19 -61.86
C THR A 408 35.76 19.60 -60.96
N GLN A 409 35.88 19.08 -59.73
CA GLN A 409 36.97 19.49 -58.81
C GLN A 409 37.78 18.31 -58.25
N ASP A 410 37.14 17.19 -57.90
CA ASP A 410 37.78 16.10 -57.14
C ASP A 410 37.91 14.75 -57.90
N SER A 411 37.77 14.74 -59.22
CA SER A 411 38.02 13.52 -60.01
C SER A 411 39.53 13.23 -60.17
N PRO A 412 39.94 11.94 -60.09
CA PRO A 412 41.34 11.56 -60.28
C PRO A 412 41.67 11.54 -61.77
N ILE A 413 42.80 12.11 -62.20
CA ILE A 413 43.22 12.06 -63.62
C ILE A 413 43.35 10.59 -64.05
N ALA A 414 42.78 10.24 -65.21
CA ALA A 414 42.78 8.85 -65.66
C ALA A 414 44.15 8.42 -66.22
N PRO A 415 44.57 7.15 -66.06
CA PRO A 415 45.83 6.65 -66.62
C PRO A 415 46.02 6.92 -68.12
N ASN A 416 44.95 6.75 -68.92
CA ASN A 416 44.93 7.08 -70.36
C ASN A 416 45.36 8.54 -70.62
N GLN A 417 44.84 9.49 -69.84
CA GLN A 417 45.15 10.91 -70.06
C GLN A 417 46.61 11.22 -69.70
N VAL A 418 47.12 10.62 -68.63
CA VAL A 418 48.54 10.74 -68.24
C VAL A 418 49.44 10.18 -69.34
N PHE A 419 49.12 8.99 -69.85
CA PHE A 419 49.86 8.38 -70.96
C PHE A 419 49.86 9.26 -72.21
N LYS A 420 48.69 9.77 -72.64
CA LYS A 420 48.58 10.68 -73.79
C LYS A 420 49.44 11.93 -73.61
N ALA A 421 49.50 12.50 -72.41
CA ALA A 421 50.33 13.67 -72.13
C ALA A 421 51.85 13.37 -72.15
N VAL A 422 52.25 12.13 -71.87
CA VAL A 422 53.65 11.68 -71.95
C VAL A 422 54.07 11.44 -73.40
N GLU A 423 53.24 10.78 -74.21
CA GLU A 423 53.54 10.48 -75.62
C GLU A 423 53.33 11.68 -76.56
N ASP A 424 52.33 12.51 -76.27
CA ASP A 424 52.02 13.74 -76.99
C ASP A 424 52.08 14.93 -76.02
N SER A 425 53.20 15.63 -76.04
CA SER A 425 53.45 16.83 -75.23
C SER A 425 52.45 17.99 -75.43
N SER A 426 51.54 17.88 -76.40
CA SER A 426 50.44 18.84 -76.62
C SER A 426 49.10 18.43 -75.98
N ALA A 427 48.98 17.19 -75.49
CA ALA A 427 47.74 16.68 -74.91
C ALA A 427 47.45 17.32 -73.53
N GLN A 428 46.23 17.84 -73.37
CA GLN A 428 45.75 18.42 -72.12
C GLN A 428 45.20 17.32 -71.20
N VAL A 429 45.68 17.25 -69.97
CA VAL A 429 45.08 16.42 -68.91
C VAL A 429 43.93 17.17 -68.25
N SER A 430 42.79 16.52 -68.05
CA SER A 430 41.63 17.12 -67.40
C SER A 430 41.01 16.15 -66.41
N LYS A 431 40.71 16.64 -65.21
CA LYS A 431 39.98 15.87 -64.20
C LYS A 431 38.53 15.60 -64.64
N ASN A 432 37.98 16.47 -65.49
CA ASN A 432 36.59 16.40 -65.92
C ASN A 432 36.26 15.09 -66.62
N PHE A 433 34.99 14.71 -66.57
CA PHE A 433 34.46 13.68 -67.45
C PHE A 433 34.70 14.03 -68.93
N CYS A 434 34.80 13.01 -69.76
CA CYS A 434 34.85 13.13 -71.21
C CYS A 434 34.12 11.93 -71.82
N ASP A 435 33.03 12.21 -72.54
CA ASP A 435 32.09 11.20 -73.06
C ASP A 435 31.74 10.09 -72.04
N PRO A 436 31.17 10.43 -70.88
CA PRO A 436 30.67 9.42 -69.97
C PRO A 436 29.40 8.79 -70.57
N ARG A 437 29.32 7.45 -70.60
CA ARG A 437 28.29 6.71 -71.35
C ARG A 437 27.24 6.04 -70.49
N SER A 438 27.52 5.82 -69.20
CA SER A 438 26.61 5.15 -68.30
C SER A 438 26.75 5.70 -66.89
N VAL A 439 25.61 6.00 -66.27
CA VAL A 439 25.50 6.35 -64.86
C VAL A 439 24.51 5.41 -64.21
N ARG A 440 24.87 4.89 -63.04
CA ARG A 440 23.99 4.06 -62.23
C ARG A 440 24.01 4.55 -60.79
N ARG A 441 22.85 4.93 -60.28
CA ARG A 441 22.67 5.19 -58.85
C ARG A 441 22.61 3.88 -58.08
N GLN A 442 23.30 3.83 -56.96
CA GLN A 442 23.33 2.71 -56.03
C GLN A 442 22.29 2.89 -54.91
N ILE A 443 22.05 1.84 -54.14
CA ILE A 443 21.10 1.85 -53.01
C ILE A 443 21.52 2.86 -51.93
N ASP A 444 22.83 3.04 -51.72
CA ASP A 444 23.42 4.00 -50.79
C ASP A 444 23.41 5.45 -51.30
N ARG A 445 22.64 5.72 -52.38
CA ARG A 445 22.51 7.01 -53.07
C ARG A 445 23.74 7.49 -53.83
N SER A 446 24.85 6.74 -53.83
CA SER A 446 26.03 7.05 -54.64
C SER A 446 25.81 6.79 -56.13
N PHE A 447 26.65 7.38 -56.98
CA PHE A 447 26.61 7.28 -58.44
C PHE A 447 27.86 6.60 -58.97
N ILE A 448 27.69 5.47 -59.68
CA ILE A 448 28.77 4.86 -60.47
C ILE A 448 28.70 5.37 -61.90
N ILE A 449 29.81 5.91 -62.40
CA ILE A 449 29.91 6.60 -63.68
C ILE A 449 30.98 5.92 -64.53
N ALA A 450 30.61 5.50 -65.74
CA ALA A 450 31.53 5.00 -66.76
C ALA A 450 31.96 6.14 -67.69
N ASP A 451 33.17 6.63 -67.51
CA ASP A 451 33.78 7.75 -68.21
C ASP A 451 34.66 7.24 -69.36
N THR A 452 34.00 6.91 -70.48
CA THR A 452 34.58 6.00 -71.48
C THR A 452 35.73 6.59 -72.28
N PHE A 453 35.78 7.91 -72.53
CA PHE A 453 36.93 8.48 -73.23
C PHE A 453 38.19 8.53 -72.36
N ASN A 454 37.99 8.66 -71.05
CA ASN A 454 39.06 8.65 -70.07
C ASN A 454 39.42 7.23 -69.60
N ASP A 455 38.75 6.19 -70.09
CA ASP A 455 38.96 4.79 -69.69
C ASP A 455 38.92 4.57 -68.17
N ARG A 456 37.94 5.19 -67.49
CA ARG A 456 37.74 5.02 -66.04
C ARG A 456 36.29 4.81 -65.65
N VAL A 457 36.10 4.17 -64.51
CA VAL A 457 34.84 4.07 -63.78
C VAL A 457 35.04 4.68 -62.40
N VAL A 458 34.17 5.62 -62.02
CA VAL A 458 34.29 6.35 -60.74
C VAL A 458 32.97 6.35 -59.99
N GLN A 459 33.04 6.44 -58.67
CA GLN A 459 31.89 6.47 -57.77
C GLN A 459 31.88 7.77 -56.97
N TYR A 460 30.73 8.45 -56.95
CA TYR A 460 30.50 9.71 -56.22
C TYR A 460 29.36 9.58 -55.22
N ASP A 461 29.39 10.30 -54.09
CA ASP A 461 28.21 10.47 -53.23
C ASP A 461 27.24 11.53 -53.79
N GLU A 462 26.14 11.77 -53.06
CA GLU A 462 25.11 12.74 -53.47
C GLU A 462 25.56 14.21 -53.39
N ASP A 463 26.64 14.48 -52.65
CA ASP A 463 27.24 15.81 -52.47
C ASP A 463 28.41 16.06 -53.44
N ALA A 464 28.58 15.19 -54.44
CA ALA A 464 29.65 15.23 -55.45
C ALA A 464 31.07 14.94 -54.93
N ASN A 465 31.22 14.29 -53.78
CA ASN A 465 32.52 13.82 -53.31
C ASN A 465 32.87 12.47 -53.95
N LEU A 466 34.13 12.30 -54.35
CA LEU A 466 34.61 11.01 -54.86
C LEU A 466 34.69 9.99 -53.72
N LEU A 467 34.15 8.79 -53.95
CA LEU A 467 34.23 7.65 -53.02
C LEU A 467 35.29 6.64 -53.46
N SER A 468 35.27 6.26 -54.74
CA SER A 468 36.20 5.29 -55.31
C SER A 468 36.33 5.47 -56.82
N GLY A 469 37.35 4.88 -57.43
CA GLY A 469 37.48 4.88 -58.87
C GLY A 469 38.55 3.93 -59.38
N VAL A 470 38.35 3.39 -60.58
CA VAL A 470 39.32 2.57 -61.29
C VAL A 470 39.49 3.11 -62.70
N GLY A 471 40.73 3.25 -63.15
CA GLY A 471 41.08 3.64 -64.50
C GLY A 471 42.08 2.67 -65.09
N SER A 472 42.03 2.50 -66.40
CA SER A 472 42.99 1.68 -67.13
C SER A 472 43.37 2.33 -68.44
N ILE A 473 44.38 1.78 -69.09
CA ILE A 473 44.66 2.06 -70.49
C ILE A 473 44.72 0.73 -71.25
N ASN A 474 44.15 0.70 -72.45
CA ASN A 474 44.30 -0.41 -73.38
C ASN A 474 45.20 0.02 -74.54
N TYR A 475 46.50 0.11 -74.28
CA TYR A 475 47.50 0.58 -75.25
C TYR A 475 48.87 -0.07 -75.00
N GLU A 476 49.63 -0.30 -76.06
CA GLU A 476 51.00 -0.82 -76.01
C GLU A 476 51.99 0.31 -76.35
N ALA A 477 52.94 0.58 -75.47
CA ALA A 477 54.02 1.54 -75.72
C ALA A 477 55.36 1.04 -75.22
N ASN A 478 56.44 1.65 -75.71
CA ASN A 478 57.83 1.29 -75.39
C ASN A 478 58.40 2.08 -74.20
N THR A 479 57.57 2.84 -73.49
CA THR A 479 57.91 3.71 -72.36
C THR A 479 57.28 3.18 -71.06
N LEU A 480 57.76 3.64 -69.89
CA LEU A 480 57.12 3.30 -68.61
C LEU A 480 55.89 4.19 -68.39
N PHE A 481 54.72 3.58 -68.20
CA PHE A 481 53.44 4.28 -68.00
C PHE A 481 52.49 3.48 -67.08
N PRO A 482 51.50 4.12 -66.43
CA PRO A 482 50.53 3.40 -65.62
C PRO A 482 49.53 2.64 -66.50
N LEU A 483 49.47 1.31 -66.35
CA LEU A 483 48.49 0.43 -67.01
C LEU A 483 47.10 0.54 -66.38
N ALA A 484 47.05 0.60 -65.06
CA ALA A 484 45.81 0.74 -64.31
C ALA A 484 46.06 1.47 -62.99
N ALA A 485 45.04 2.18 -62.52
CA ALA A 485 45.02 2.78 -61.21
C ALA A 485 43.68 2.55 -60.53
N SER A 486 43.69 2.34 -59.22
CA SER A 486 42.48 2.24 -58.41
C SER A 486 42.63 3.09 -57.16
N VAL A 487 41.64 3.93 -56.87
CA VAL A 487 41.57 4.77 -55.68
C VAL A 487 40.35 4.38 -54.85
N ASP A 488 40.55 4.22 -53.54
CA ASP A 488 39.46 4.14 -52.57
C ASP A 488 39.69 5.21 -51.50
N ILE A 489 38.90 6.29 -51.54
CA ILE A 489 39.08 7.44 -50.66
C ILE A 489 38.78 7.08 -49.21
N ARG A 490 37.93 6.06 -48.95
CA ARG A 490 37.63 5.61 -47.58
C ARG A 490 38.86 5.04 -46.89
N THR A 491 39.75 4.41 -47.66
CA THR A 491 41.04 3.89 -47.16
C THR A 491 42.20 4.86 -47.39
N GLY A 492 42.02 5.85 -48.26
CA GLY A 492 43.05 6.81 -48.65
C GLY A 492 44.18 6.21 -49.51
N ILE A 493 43.99 5.01 -50.07
CA ILE A 493 45.03 4.28 -50.82
C ILE A 493 44.81 4.42 -52.33
N LEU A 494 45.89 4.73 -53.04
CA LEU A 494 45.98 4.70 -54.51
C LEU A 494 46.88 3.52 -54.94
N TYR A 495 46.29 2.55 -55.62
CA TYR A 495 47.01 1.42 -56.23
C TYR A 495 47.32 1.75 -57.68
N ILE A 496 48.57 1.55 -58.11
CA ILE A 496 49.00 1.77 -59.51
C ILE A 496 49.74 0.54 -60.02
N VAL A 497 49.36 0.07 -61.19
CA VAL A 497 50.06 -0.97 -61.95
C VAL A 497 50.81 -0.28 -63.08
N TRP A 498 52.12 -0.48 -63.16
CA TRP A 498 52.98 0.09 -64.20
C TRP A 498 53.21 -0.89 -65.35
N SER A 499 53.46 -0.36 -66.55
CA SER A 499 53.96 -1.13 -67.69
C SER A 499 55.34 -1.71 -67.37
N LYS A 500 55.66 -2.86 -67.96
CA LYS A 500 56.91 -3.60 -67.70
C LYS A 500 58.09 -3.00 -68.46
#